data_AF-A0AAW0FNQ5-F1
#
_entry.id   AF-A0AAW0FNQ5-F1
#
_cell.length_a   1.000
_cell.length_b   1.000
_cell.length_c   1.000
_cell.angle_alpha   90.00
_cell.angle_beta   90.00
_cell.angle_gamma   90.00
#
_symmetry.space_group_name_H-M   'P 1'
#
loop_
_entity.id
_entity.type
_entity.pdbx_description
1 polymer ?
#
loop_
_entity_poly.entity_id
_entity_poly.type
_entity_poly.pdbx_seq_one_letter_code
_entity_poly.pdbx_strand_id
1 'polypeptide(L)'
;MEPDTSPVDLTKEINEVKRIINNRKNHEETSKGGTEDLDEVMQSYDSYKVDKADLVDVPKDMKAKTISNIIKFRSRVLTIEKERRKREIDFERRKAKNRLKQIFEGIKEASTNDDNIDDKIDDTEEVNDEMPELSEAEYEKYLEEQNRKELEKRYEERLNKIRNLEQSEKLLLSEKLSTLQNYEKNLIDNKFLYIEEIRNFEDFNVENSVTSNEKTSRLRNKERSIEEQKDKIDEEDEVKVEELVNQPIRLAKIPEPLAVLESNVPESKTSTGNIIVSSLSQDKLSKIEEKISDLIEEYLGIKEKVLIEFIYDFLLEKNLDSKDELIHELEETLDEDSVIVVNDLWKYIEEIN
;
A
#
# COMPACT_ATOMS: atom_id res chain seq x y z
N MET A 1 -41.25 49.54 41.37
CA MET A 1 -40.44 48.36 41.01
C MET A 1 -40.58 48.21 39.52
N GLU A 2 -39.73 48.91 38.77
CA GLU A 2 -39.64 48.76 37.32
C GLU A 2 -38.53 47.73 37.03
N PRO A 3 -38.73 46.81 36.07
CA PRO A 3 -37.70 45.86 35.70
C PRO A 3 -36.64 46.56 34.85
N ASP A 4 -35.42 46.58 35.39
CA ASP A 4 -34.22 47.06 34.73
C ASP A 4 -33.94 46.15 33.51
N THR A 5 -34.39 46.59 32.35
CA THR A 5 -34.13 45.94 31.06
C THR A 5 -33.06 46.76 30.35
N SER A 6 -31.84 46.67 30.88
CA SER A 6 -30.66 47.11 30.14
C SER A 6 -30.61 46.31 28.84
N PRO A 7 -30.49 46.96 27.66
CA PRO A 7 -30.39 46.25 26.40
C PRO A 7 -29.10 45.43 26.42
N VAL A 8 -29.23 44.11 26.50
CA VAL A 8 -28.12 43.19 26.31
C VAL A 8 -27.55 43.51 24.93
N ASP A 9 -26.29 43.93 24.92
CA ASP A 9 -25.58 44.45 23.77
C ASP A 9 -25.24 43.28 22.84
N LEU A 10 -26.29 42.73 22.19
CA LEU A 10 -26.27 41.55 21.31
C LEU A 10 -25.17 41.65 20.24
N THR A 11 -24.80 42.87 19.88
CA THR A 11 -23.73 43.15 18.92
C THR A 11 -22.35 42.73 19.44
N LYS A 12 -22.08 42.86 20.74
CA LYS A 12 -20.82 42.40 21.35
C LYS A 12 -20.75 40.89 21.42
N GLU A 13 -21.83 40.24 21.84
CA GLU A 13 -21.91 38.78 21.91
C GLU A 13 -21.76 38.15 20.52
N ILE A 14 -22.42 38.72 19.50
CA ILE A 14 -22.26 38.29 18.10
C ILE A 14 -20.82 38.48 17.62
N ASN A 15 -20.16 39.58 17.98
CA ASN A 15 -18.78 39.84 17.59
C ASN A 15 -17.78 38.94 18.33
N GLU A 16 -18.08 38.54 19.56
CA GLU A 16 -17.29 37.60 20.34
C GLU A 16 -17.40 36.18 19.78
N VAL A 17 -18.63 35.75 19.44
CA VAL A 17 -18.87 34.48 18.74
C VAL A 17 -18.18 34.46 17.37
N LYS A 18 -18.25 35.55 16.60
CA LYS A 18 -17.51 35.68 15.32
C LYS A 18 -16.01 35.59 15.51
N ARG A 19 -15.45 36.16 16.59
CA ARG A 19 -14.03 36.02 16.91
C ARG A 19 -13.65 34.59 17.30
N ILE A 20 -14.51 33.88 18.02
CA ILE A 20 -14.28 32.48 18.40
C ILE A 20 -14.36 31.56 17.17
N ILE A 21 -15.32 31.77 16.28
CA ILE A 21 -15.51 30.97 15.05
C ILE A 21 -14.40 31.24 14.04
N ASN A 22 -13.97 32.50 13.88
CA ASN A 22 -12.94 32.89 12.91
C ASN A 22 -11.50 32.72 13.44
N ASN A 23 -11.32 32.28 14.68
CA ASN A 23 -9.99 32.01 15.21
C ASN A 23 -9.45 30.74 14.54
N ARG A 24 -8.55 30.90 13.56
CA ARG A 24 -7.91 29.82 12.82
C ARG A 24 -7.25 28.76 13.72
N LYS A 25 -6.75 29.16 14.89
CA LYS A 25 -6.17 28.24 15.88
C LYS A 25 -7.15 27.18 16.42
N ASN A 26 -8.46 27.41 16.29
CA ASN A 26 -9.49 26.44 16.69
C ASN A 26 -9.80 25.40 15.59
N HIS A 27 -9.33 25.63 14.35
CA HIS A 27 -9.52 24.74 13.20
C HIS A 27 -8.20 24.15 12.67
N GLU A 28 -7.06 24.55 13.24
CA GLU A 28 -5.79 23.84 13.11
C GLU A 28 -5.84 22.55 13.93
N GLU A 29 -6.75 21.64 13.60
CA GLU A 29 -6.41 20.23 13.79
C GLU A 29 -5.25 19.99 12.84
N THR A 30 -4.06 19.69 13.38
CA THR A 30 -2.97 19.11 12.59
C THR A 30 -3.60 17.98 11.81
N SER A 31 -3.79 18.18 10.50
CA SER A 31 -4.30 17.16 9.61
C SER A 31 -3.22 16.10 9.55
N LYS A 32 -3.19 15.23 10.55
CA LYS A 32 -2.30 14.10 10.58
C LYS A 32 -2.80 13.19 9.48
N GLY A 33 -2.18 13.27 8.31
CA GLY A 33 -2.38 12.27 7.27
C GLY A 33 -2.17 10.91 7.91
N GLY A 34 -3.13 9.99 7.80
CA GLY A 34 -3.16 8.75 8.60
C GLY A 34 -1.92 7.85 8.47
N THR A 35 -0.97 8.17 7.58
CA THR A 35 0.32 7.51 7.38
C THR A 35 1.52 8.19 8.05
N GLU A 36 1.40 9.43 8.53
CA GLU A 36 2.53 10.23 9.07
C GLU A 36 3.23 9.56 10.25
N ASP A 37 2.46 8.96 11.17
CA ASP A 37 3.03 8.21 12.31
C ASP A 37 3.93 7.04 11.83
N LEU A 38 3.64 6.47 10.67
CA LEU A 38 4.39 5.34 10.10
C LEU A 38 5.60 5.81 9.30
N ASP A 39 5.53 6.98 8.68
CA ASP A 39 6.66 7.61 7.99
C ASP A 39 7.70 8.14 9.00
N GLU A 40 7.26 8.72 10.12
CA GLU A 40 8.14 9.10 11.24
C GLU A 40 8.84 7.86 11.85
N VAL A 41 8.09 6.77 12.02
CA VAL A 41 8.67 5.49 12.44
C VAL A 41 9.66 4.97 11.41
N MET A 42 9.39 5.09 10.11
CA MET A 42 10.29 4.62 9.06
C MET A 42 11.62 5.39 9.05
N GLN A 43 11.58 6.71 9.26
CA GLN A 43 12.78 7.54 9.43
C GLN A 43 13.61 7.13 10.66
N SER A 44 12.96 6.71 11.75
CA SER A 44 13.68 6.20 12.94
C SER A 44 14.47 4.92 12.63
N TYR A 45 14.06 4.14 11.63
CA TYR A 45 14.66 2.85 11.28
C TYR A 45 15.91 2.96 10.41
N ASP A 46 16.12 4.06 9.70
CA ASP A 46 17.39 4.33 9.01
C ASP A 46 18.56 4.44 10.02
N SER A 47 18.23 4.79 11.27
CA SER A 47 19.18 4.83 12.39
C SER A 47 19.20 3.55 13.24
N TYR A 48 18.36 2.55 12.94
CA TYR A 48 18.18 1.36 13.76
C TYR A 48 19.44 0.48 13.81
N LYS A 49 19.84 0.11 15.02
CA LYS A 49 20.99 -0.78 15.28
C LYS A 49 20.54 -1.92 16.18
N VAL A 50 20.95 -3.14 15.81
CA VAL A 50 20.67 -4.34 16.61
C VAL A 50 21.54 -4.33 17.86
N ASP A 51 20.91 -4.50 19.02
CA ASP A 51 21.63 -4.55 20.29
C ASP A 51 22.50 -5.79 20.40
N LYS A 52 23.74 -5.59 20.88
CA LYS A 52 24.71 -6.69 21.03
C LYS A 52 24.29 -7.69 22.10
N ALA A 53 23.41 -7.29 23.02
CA ALA A 53 22.82 -8.14 24.04
C ALA A 53 21.87 -9.20 23.45
N ASP A 54 21.21 -8.89 22.33
CA ASP A 54 20.27 -9.81 21.66
C ASP A 54 21.01 -10.90 20.85
N LEU A 55 22.32 -10.71 20.63
CA LEU A 55 23.18 -11.57 19.82
C LEU A 55 24.13 -12.41 20.69
N VAL A 56 23.79 -12.64 21.97
CA VAL A 56 24.62 -13.43 22.90
C VAL A 56 24.68 -14.89 22.48
N ASP A 57 23.55 -15.46 22.03
CA ASP A 57 23.43 -16.87 21.64
C ASP A 57 23.85 -17.16 20.20
N VAL A 58 24.11 -16.12 19.40
CA VAL A 58 24.48 -16.27 17.99
C VAL A 58 25.99 -16.56 17.87
N PRO A 59 26.40 -17.63 17.14
CA PRO A 59 27.81 -17.90 16.87
C PRO A 59 28.51 -16.71 16.18
N LYS A 60 29.76 -16.41 16.56
CA LYS A 60 30.52 -15.24 16.07
C LYS A 60 30.55 -15.14 14.54
N ASP A 61 30.65 -16.28 13.86
CA ASP A 61 30.75 -16.36 12.41
C ASP A 61 29.43 -16.02 11.69
N MET A 62 28.30 -16.19 12.38
CA MET A 62 26.96 -15.88 11.84
C MET A 62 26.43 -14.52 12.27
N LYS A 63 27.03 -13.85 13.27
CA LYS A 63 26.52 -12.57 13.83
C LYS A 63 26.26 -11.51 12.77
N ALA A 64 27.18 -11.33 11.82
CA ALA A 64 27.03 -10.33 10.76
C ALA A 64 25.83 -10.64 9.84
N LYS A 65 25.64 -11.91 9.47
CA LYS A 65 24.52 -12.36 8.65
C LYS A 65 23.19 -12.23 9.42
N THR A 66 23.17 -12.58 10.70
CA THR A 66 22.00 -12.45 11.55
C THR A 66 21.61 -10.98 11.76
N ILE A 67 22.57 -10.06 11.98
CA ILE A 67 22.29 -8.62 12.07
C ILE A 67 21.66 -8.10 10.77
N SER A 68 22.23 -8.45 9.61
CA SER A 68 21.67 -8.04 8.31
C SER A 68 20.25 -8.59 8.11
N ASN A 69 20.01 -9.85 8.48
CA ASN A 69 18.69 -10.46 8.38
C ASN A 69 17.67 -9.84 9.32
N ILE A 70 18.06 -9.47 10.55
CA ILE A 70 17.18 -8.77 11.50
C ILE A 70 16.77 -7.40 10.96
N ILE A 71 17.73 -6.65 10.39
CA ILE A 71 17.46 -5.34 9.79
C ILE A 71 16.52 -5.51 8.59
N LYS A 72 16.80 -6.45 7.67
CA LYS A 72 15.95 -6.76 6.51
C LYS A 72 14.55 -7.23 6.90
N PHE A 73 14.43 -8.04 7.95
CA PHE A 73 13.15 -8.50 8.45
C PHE A 73 12.32 -7.33 8.97
N ARG A 74 12.91 -6.46 9.80
CA ARG A 74 12.19 -5.30 10.33
C ARG A 74 11.81 -4.29 9.25
N SER A 75 12.68 -4.04 8.26
CA SER A 75 12.34 -3.19 7.12
C SER A 75 11.18 -3.78 6.32
N ARG A 76 11.18 -5.10 6.06
CA ARG A 76 10.10 -5.79 5.34
C ARG A 76 8.78 -5.77 6.11
N VAL A 77 8.82 -5.95 7.44
CA VAL A 77 7.61 -5.87 8.28
C VAL A 77 7.02 -4.46 8.24
N LEU A 78 7.85 -3.43 8.27
CA LEU A 78 7.38 -2.04 8.19
C LEU A 78 6.81 -1.69 6.82
N THR A 79 7.42 -2.14 5.72
CA THR A 79 6.85 -1.93 4.38
C THR A 79 5.48 -2.59 4.26
N ILE A 80 5.33 -3.81 4.81
CA ILE A 80 4.03 -4.51 4.84
C ILE A 80 3.01 -3.72 5.68
N GLU A 81 3.42 -3.21 6.84
CA GLU A 81 2.52 -2.43 7.70
C GLU A 81 2.14 -1.08 7.08
N LYS A 82 3.08 -0.39 6.42
CA LYS A 82 2.84 0.83 5.63
C LYS A 82 1.84 0.57 4.51
N GLU A 83 2.05 -0.47 3.71
CA GLU A 83 1.13 -0.84 2.63
C GLU A 83 -0.25 -1.24 3.14
N ARG A 84 -0.32 -1.94 4.29
CA ARG A 84 -1.59 -2.32 4.92
C ARG A 84 -2.36 -1.09 5.37
N ARG A 85 -1.71 -0.14 6.03
CA ARG A 85 -2.35 1.09 6.51
C ARG A 85 -2.74 2.02 5.36
N LYS A 86 -1.91 2.13 4.30
CA LYS A 86 -2.28 2.84 3.07
C LYS A 86 -3.56 2.26 2.45
N ARG A 87 -3.64 0.93 2.31
CA ARG A 87 -4.84 0.25 1.82
C ARG A 87 -6.08 0.51 2.69
N GLU A 88 -5.93 0.55 4.01
CA GLU A 88 -7.02 0.85 4.94
C GLU A 88 -7.51 2.29 4.78
N ILE A 89 -6.60 3.27 4.68
CA ILE A 89 -6.94 4.68 4.45
C ILE A 89 -7.61 4.87 3.09
N ASP A 90 -7.11 4.24 2.04
CA ASP A 90 -7.71 4.32 0.71
C ASP A 90 -9.13 3.74 0.70
N PHE A 91 -9.35 2.66 1.44
CA PHE A 91 -10.68 2.07 1.61
C PHE A 91 -11.61 3.01 2.39
N GLU A 92 -11.14 3.63 3.46
CA GLU A 92 -11.91 4.64 4.22
C GLU A 92 -12.23 5.87 3.38
N ARG A 93 -11.28 6.38 2.60
CA ARG A 93 -11.47 7.49 1.65
C ARG A 93 -12.52 7.15 0.60
N ARG A 94 -12.47 5.96 0.00
CA ARG A 94 -13.50 5.49 -0.95
C ARG A 94 -14.88 5.39 -0.29
N LYS A 95 -14.95 4.85 0.93
CA LYS A 95 -16.20 4.75 1.70
C LYS A 95 -16.76 6.12 2.07
N ALA A 96 -15.89 7.06 2.44
CA ALA A 96 -16.27 8.45 2.74
C ALA A 96 -16.75 9.18 1.46
N LYS A 97 -16.05 9.01 0.34
CA LYS A 97 -16.47 9.55 -0.98
C LYS A 97 -17.85 9.01 -1.38
N ASN A 98 -18.10 7.72 -1.18
CA ASN A 98 -19.41 7.13 -1.47
C ASN A 98 -20.51 7.66 -0.55
N ARG A 99 -20.23 7.87 0.74
CA ARG A 99 -21.17 8.52 1.68
C ARG A 99 -21.45 9.97 1.29
N LEU A 100 -20.42 10.73 0.92
CA LEU A 100 -20.58 12.10 0.44
C LEU A 100 -21.39 12.12 -0.86
N LYS A 101 -21.12 11.20 -1.79
CA LYS A 101 -21.90 11.06 -3.02
C LYS A 101 -23.38 10.82 -2.71
N GLN A 102 -23.70 9.90 -1.80
CA GLN A 102 -25.09 9.67 -1.36
C GLN A 102 -25.73 10.90 -0.70
N ILE A 103 -24.97 11.67 0.06
CA ILE A 103 -25.47 12.92 0.68
C ILE A 103 -25.71 13.99 -0.39
N PHE A 104 -24.78 14.16 -1.33
CA PHE A 104 -24.91 15.12 -2.43
C PHE A 104 -26.04 14.74 -3.39
N GLU A 105 -26.22 13.45 -3.64
CA GLU A 105 -27.33 12.91 -4.45
C GLU A 105 -28.66 13.13 -3.73
N GLY A 106 -28.75 12.83 -2.43
CA GLY A 106 -29.95 13.14 -1.63
C GLY A 106 -30.25 14.64 -1.50
N ILE A 107 -29.23 15.51 -1.49
CA ILE A 107 -29.42 16.98 -1.52
C ILE A 107 -29.82 17.44 -2.92
N LYS A 108 -29.23 16.87 -3.97
CA LYS A 108 -29.57 17.16 -5.37
C LYS A 108 -31.03 16.76 -5.64
N GLU A 109 -31.44 15.55 -5.25
CA GLU A 109 -32.83 15.06 -5.34
C GLU A 109 -33.80 15.92 -4.51
N ALA A 110 -33.40 16.37 -3.32
CA ALA A 110 -34.23 17.27 -2.51
C ALA A 110 -34.33 18.69 -3.11
N SER A 111 -33.35 19.10 -3.91
CA SER A 111 -33.29 20.43 -4.55
C SER A 111 -33.86 20.44 -5.97
N THR A 112 -33.98 19.30 -6.64
CA THR A 112 -34.57 19.17 -7.98
C THR A 112 -36.03 18.75 -7.89
N ASN A 113 -36.88 19.67 -7.45
CA ASN A 113 -38.30 19.70 -7.80
C ASN A 113 -38.63 20.90 -8.71
N ASP A 114 -37.63 21.56 -9.30
CA ASP A 114 -37.83 22.64 -10.25
C ASP A 114 -36.78 22.56 -11.38
N ASP A 115 -37.31 22.28 -12.56
CA ASP A 115 -36.84 22.41 -13.94
C ASP A 115 -35.37 22.17 -14.37
N ASN A 116 -35.29 21.43 -15.48
CA ASN A 116 -34.15 21.20 -16.38
C ASN A 116 -33.21 22.40 -16.56
N ILE A 117 -31.89 22.14 -16.56
CA ILE A 117 -30.92 22.73 -17.50
C ILE A 117 -29.71 21.77 -17.63
N ASP A 118 -29.41 21.50 -18.89
CA ASP A 118 -28.24 20.85 -19.48
C ASP A 118 -27.02 21.78 -19.38
N ASP A 119 -25.85 21.29 -18.93
CA ASP A 119 -24.57 21.80 -19.44
C ASP A 119 -23.41 20.83 -19.19
N LYS A 120 -22.59 20.73 -20.24
CA LYS A 120 -21.53 19.77 -20.50
C LYS A 120 -20.33 19.89 -19.56
N ILE A 121 -19.78 18.75 -19.15
CA ILE A 121 -18.34 18.57 -18.95
C ILE A 121 -17.95 17.28 -19.69
N ASP A 122 -17.19 17.50 -20.76
CA ASP A 122 -16.43 16.50 -21.51
C ASP A 122 -15.11 16.28 -20.75
N ASP A 123 -14.87 15.06 -20.31
CA ASP A 123 -13.52 14.49 -20.29
C ASP A 123 -13.66 12.97 -20.37
N THR A 124 -13.58 12.52 -21.62
CA THR A 124 -13.62 11.16 -22.07
C THR A 124 -12.23 10.54 -21.87
N GLU A 125 -12.04 9.81 -20.78
CA GLU A 125 -11.26 8.57 -20.84
C GLU A 125 -12.24 7.40 -20.90
N GLU A 126 -12.52 6.96 -22.13
CA GLU A 126 -13.22 5.73 -22.45
C GLU A 126 -12.46 4.53 -21.86
N VAL A 127 -12.80 4.16 -20.62
CA VAL A 127 -12.87 2.73 -20.29
C VAL A 127 -14.13 2.23 -20.97
N ASN A 128 -13.94 1.76 -22.20
CA ASN A 128 -14.96 1.09 -23.00
C ASN A 128 -15.28 -0.28 -22.38
N ASP A 129 -15.93 -0.27 -21.23
CA ASP A 129 -16.88 -1.32 -20.87
C ASP A 129 -18.20 -0.86 -21.50
N GLU A 130 -18.52 -1.41 -22.68
CA GLU A 130 -19.83 -1.25 -23.33
C GLU A 130 -20.92 -1.76 -22.38
N MET A 131 -21.28 -0.95 -21.40
CA MET A 131 -22.50 -1.09 -20.64
C MET A 131 -23.59 -0.68 -21.61
N PRO A 132 -24.51 -1.59 -21.99
CA PRO A 132 -25.64 -1.20 -22.80
C PRO A 132 -26.32 -0.02 -22.10
N GLU A 133 -26.62 1.04 -22.86
CA GLU A 133 -27.40 2.21 -22.42
C GLU A 133 -28.82 1.74 -22.03
N LEU A 134 -28.90 1.03 -20.92
CA LEU A 134 -30.12 0.57 -20.28
C LEU A 134 -30.76 1.78 -19.65
N SER A 135 -32.08 1.88 -19.77
CA SER A 135 -32.85 2.89 -19.04
C SER A 135 -32.51 2.82 -17.54
N GLU A 136 -32.61 3.93 -16.82
CA GLU A 136 -32.32 4.00 -15.37
C GLU A 136 -33.04 2.88 -14.58
N ALA A 137 -34.28 2.57 -14.96
CA ALA A 137 -35.07 1.48 -14.38
C ALA A 137 -34.62 0.06 -14.78
N GLU A 138 -33.93 -0.09 -15.91
CA GLU A 138 -33.33 -1.35 -16.37
C GLU A 138 -31.95 -1.57 -15.75
N TYR A 139 -31.20 -0.48 -15.52
CA TYR A 139 -29.93 -0.51 -14.80
C TYR A 139 -30.12 -0.90 -13.33
N GLU A 140 -31.14 -0.36 -12.66
CA GLU A 140 -31.47 -0.75 -11.28
C GLU A 140 -31.77 -2.25 -11.17
N LYS A 141 -32.57 -2.80 -12.09
CA LYS A 141 -32.85 -4.25 -12.15
C LYS A 141 -31.60 -5.07 -12.42
N TYR A 142 -30.69 -4.57 -13.25
CA TYR A 142 -29.42 -5.24 -13.51
C TYR A 142 -28.54 -5.31 -12.25
N LEU A 143 -28.46 -4.22 -11.47
CA LEU A 143 -27.76 -4.23 -10.19
C LEU A 143 -28.39 -5.19 -9.19
N GLU A 144 -29.72 -5.19 -9.08
CA GLU A 144 -30.43 -6.15 -8.22
C GLU A 144 -30.14 -7.59 -8.62
N GLU A 145 -30.10 -7.89 -9.92
CA GLU A 145 -29.80 -9.22 -10.42
C GLU A 145 -28.35 -9.62 -10.17
N GLN A 146 -27.38 -8.70 -10.34
CA GLN A 146 -25.98 -8.93 -10.00
C GLN A 146 -25.81 -9.18 -8.51
N ASN A 147 -26.40 -8.33 -7.66
CA ASN A 147 -26.38 -8.50 -6.21
C ASN A 147 -27.00 -9.84 -5.79
N ARG A 148 -28.10 -10.25 -6.43
CA ARG A 148 -28.73 -11.55 -6.18
C ARG A 148 -27.80 -12.71 -6.58
N LYS A 149 -27.15 -12.63 -7.73
CA LYS A 149 -26.18 -13.64 -8.20
C LYS A 149 -24.98 -13.75 -7.25
N GLU A 150 -24.45 -12.62 -6.78
CA GLU A 150 -23.38 -12.62 -5.78
C GLU A 150 -23.81 -13.24 -4.45
N LEU A 151 -25.01 -12.90 -3.99
CA LEU A 151 -25.57 -13.48 -2.76
C LEU A 151 -25.77 -14.99 -2.89
N GLU A 152 -26.27 -15.44 -4.04
CA GLU A 152 -26.47 -16.85 -4.37
C GLU A 152 -25.14 -17.61 -4.40
N LYS A 153 -24.11 -17.06 -5.06
CA LYS A 153 -22.75 -17.63 -5.03
C LYS A 153 -22.20 -17.78 -3.62
N ARG A 154 -22.30 -16.73 -2.80
CA ARG A 154 -21.85 -16.77 -1.39
C ARG A 154 -22.63 -17.81 -0.57
N TYR A 155 -23.92 -17.92 -0.83
CA TYR A 155 -24.77 -18.93 -0.20
C TYR A 155 -24.34 -20.34 -0.60
N GLU A 156 -24.11 -20.61 -1.89
CA GLU A 156 -23.65 -21.90 -2.40
C GLU A 156 -22.28 -22.28 -1.85
N GLU A 157 -21.33 -21.34 -1.79
CA GLU A 157 -20.03 -21.56 -1.17
C GLU A 157 -20.16 -21.97 0.29
N ARG A 158 -21.01 -21.26 1.06
CA ARG A 158 -21.24 -21.57 2.47
C ARG A 158 -21.92 -22.93 2.63
N LEU A 159 -22.88 -23.25 1.77
CA LEU A 159 -23.56 -24.54 1.76
C LEU A 159 -22.59 -25.68 1.45
N ASN A 160 -21.69 -25.49 0.49
CA ASN A 160 -20.67 -26.48 0.15
C ASN A 160 -19.66 -26.67 1.29
N LYS A 161 -19.25 -25.60 1.97
CA LYS A 161 -18.42 -25.71 3.18
C LYS A 161 -19.10 -26.57 4.26
N ILE A 162 -20.38 -26.33 4.53
CA ILE A 162 -21.14 -27.12 5.51
C ILE A 162 -21.26 -28.58 5.06
N ARG A 163 -21.58 -28.84 3.79
CA ARG A 163 -21.64 -30.20 3.25
C ARG A 163 -20.31 -30.94 3.36
N ASN A 164 -19.20 -30.27 3.09
CA ASN A 164 -17.87 -30.86 3.21
C ASN A 164 -17.55 -31.21 4.65
N LEU A 165 -17.90 -30.33 5.60
CA LEU A 165 -17.77 -30.62 7.04
C LEU A 165 -18.63 -31.81 7.44
N GLU A 166 -19.92 -31.83 7.09
CA GLU A 166 -20.81 -32.95 7.36
C GLU A 166 -20.30 -34.27 6.75
N GLN A 167 -19.76 -34.23 5.53
CA GLN A 167 -19.19 -35.40 4.88
C GLN A 167 -17.95 -35.89 5.63
N SER A 168 -17.05 -34.99 6.04
CA SER A 168 -15.86 -35.35 6.81
C SER A 168 -16.22 -35.96 8.17
N GLU A 169 -17.17 -35.37 8.89
CA GLU A 169 -17.66 -35.90 10.16
C GLU A 169 -18.35 -37.24 9.97
N LYS A 170 -19.22 -37.37 8.96
CA LYS A 170 -19.87 -38.63 8.63
C LYS A 170 -18.87 -39.73 8.29
N LEU A 171 -17.80 -39.41 7.56
CA LEU A 171 -16.73 -40.37 7.25
C LEU A 171 -16.01 -40.81 8.53
N LEU A 172 -15.63 -39.89 9.40
CA LEU A 172 -15.00 -40.21 10.70
C LEU A 172 -15.90 -41.08 11.57
N LEU A 173 -17.19 -40.72 11.68
CA LEU A 173 -18.16 -41.52 12.44
C LEU A 173 -18.38 -42.90 11.82
N SER A 174 -18.42 -42.99 10.49
CA SER A 174 -18.55 -44.25 9.76
C SER A 174 -17.33 -45.14 9.94
N GLU A 175 -16.13 -44.57 9.88
CA GLU A 175 -14.89 -45.28 10.15
C GLU A 175 -14.87 -45.78 11.60
N LYS A 176 -15.19 -44.92 12.57
CA LYS A 176 -15.29 -45.32 13.98
C LYS A 176 -16.31 -46.45 14.18
N LEU A 177 -17.47 -46.35 13.54
CA LEU A 177 -18.49 -47.40 13.59
C LEU A 177 -17.96 -48.71 12.97
N SER A 178 -17.28 -48.65 11.82
CA SER A 178 -16.64 -49.81 11.20
C SER A 178 -15.57 -50.42 12.09
N THR A 179 -14.74 -49.60 12.76
CA THR A 179 -13.72 -50.10 13.68
C THR A 179 -14.31 -50.80 14.89
N LEU A 180 -15.44 -50.30 15.42
CA LEU A 180 -16.16 -50.92 16.52
C LEU A 180 -16.87 -52.21 16.11
N GLN A 181 -17.50 -52.22 14.94
CA GLN A 181 -18.13 -53.43 14.39
C GLN A 181 -17.10 -54.53 14.14
N ASN A 182 -15.93 -54.16 13.66
CA ASN A 182 -14.82 -55.07 13.37
C ASN A 182 -13.77 -55.08 14.49
N TYR A 183 -14.16 -54.77 15.73
CA TYR A 183 -13.23 -54.58 16.84
C TYR A 183 -12.30 -55.77 17.04
N GLU A 184 -12.85 -56.99 17.12
CA GLU A 184 -12.06 -58.21 17.33
C GLU A 184 -11.06 -58.45 16.21
N LYS A 185 -11.46 -58.19 14.97
CA LYS A 185 -10.60 -58.35 13.81
C LYS A 185 -9.48 -57.30 13.82
N ASN A 186 -9.82 -56.03 14.05
CA ASN A 186 -8.83 -54.96 14.18
C ASN A 186 -7.89 -55.16 15.38
N LEU A 187 -8.38 -55.75 16.47
CA LEU A 187 -7.56 -56.07 17.65
C LEU A 187 -6.54 -57.16 17.34
N ILE A 188 -6.95 -58.19 16.57
CA ILE A 188 -6.06 -59.26 16.13
C ILE A 188 -5.04 -58.73 15.11
N ASP A 189 -5.51 -57.98 14.10
CA ASP A 189 -4.68 -57.44 13.03
C ASP A 189 -3.63 -56.44 13.57
N ASN A 190 -4.02 -55.61 14.55
CA ASN A 190 -3.14 -54.61 15.18
C ASN A 190 -2.50 -55.09 16.49
N LYS A 191 -2.63 -56.38 16.84
CA LYS A 191 -2.13 -56.92 18.12
C LYS A 191 -0.65 -56.61 18.35
N PHE A 192 0.17 -56.76 17.31
CA PHE A 192 1.60 -56.49 17.40
C PHE A 192 1.91 -55.00 17.60
N LEU A 193 1.16 -54.10 16.95
CA LEU A 193 1.28 -52.66 17.14
C LEU A 193 0.93 -52.27 18.58
N TYR A 194 -0.16 -52.79 19.12
CA TYR A 194 -0.52 -52.51 20.52
C TYR A 194 0.49 -53.08 21.51
N ILE A 195 1.08 -54.25 21.23
CA ILE A 195 2.17 -54.79 22.06
C ILE A 195 3.42 -53.91 21.96
N GLU A 196 3.75 -53.39 20.78
CA GLU A 196 4.87 -52.47 20.58
C GLU A 196 4.62 -51.12 21.28
N GLU A 197 3.40 -50.59 21.22
CA GLU A 197 3.00 -49.40 21.97
C GLU A 197 3.13 -49.63 23.48
N ILE A 198 2.59 -50.73 24.01
CA ILE A 198 2.70 -51.08 25.43
C ILE A 198 4.17 -51.28 25.83
N ARG A 199 4.97 -51.96 25.01
CA ARG A 199 6.40 -52.13 25.24
C ARG A 199 7.12 -50.78 25.26
N ASN A 200 6.78 -49.88 24.34
CA ASN A 200 7.31 -48.53 24.35
C ASN A 200 6.92 -47.82 25.66
N PHE A 201 5.69 -47.98 26.16
CA PHE A 201 5.25 -47.44 27.46
C PHE A 201 5.95 -48.10 28.67
N GLU A 202 6.26 -49.39 28.63
CA GLU A 202 7.03 -50.08 29.66
C GLU A 202 8.51 -49.65 29.66
N ASP A 203 9.09 -49.44 28.47
CA ASP A 203 10.41 -48.82 28.29
C ASP A 203 10.44 -47.36 28.79
N PHE A 204 9.27 -46.72 28.96
CA PHE A 204 9.16 -45.42 29.64
C PHE A 204 9.10 -45.54 31.18
N ASN A 205 8.66 -46.67 31.73
CA ASN A 205 8.31 -46.80 33.16
C ASN A 205 9.31 -47.64 33.99
N VAL A 206 10.28 -48.31 33.35
CA VAL A 206 11.38 -49.01 34.03
C VAL A 206 12.67 -48.20 33.85
N GLU A 207 13.25 -47.73 34.95
CA GLU A 207 14.51 -46.97 35.07
C GLU A 207 14.52 -45.48 34.63
N ASN A 208 13.78 -44.67 35.38
CA ASN A 208 14.13 -43.26 35.56
C ASN A 208 15.42 -43.14 36.40
N SER A 209 16.59 -43.19 35.76
CA SER A 209 17.78 -42.49 36.29
C SER A 209 18.88 -42.12 35.28
N VAL A 210 18.91 -42.63 34.04
CA VAL A 210 20.06 -42.33 33.13
C VAL A 210 19.71 -41.94 31.68
N THR A 211 18.46 -42.11 31.20
CA THR A 211 18.13 -41.93 29.76
C THR A 211 17.35 -40.65 29.40
N SER A 212 17.41 -39.62 30.24
CA SER A 212 16.65 -38.37 30.01
C SER A 212 17.08 -37.60 28.74
N ASN A 213 18.30 -37.81 28.24
CA ASN A 213 18.84 -37.09 27.07
C ASN A 213 18.39 -37.65 25.71
N GLU A 214 18.08 -38.94 25.63
CA GLU A 214 17.59 -39.56 24.38
C GLU A 214 16.10 -39.29 24.18
N LYS A 215 15.32 -39.25 25.27
CA LYS A 215 13.88 -38.95 25.26
C LYS A 215 13.61 -37.52 24.81
N THR A 216 14.37 -36.54 25.31
CA THR A 216 14.32 -35.15 24.83
C THR A 216 14.82 -35.04 23.39
N SER A 217 15.80 -35.84 22.98
CA SER A 217 16.30 -35.82 21.59
C SER A 217 15.28 -36.36 20.60
N ARG A 218 14.56 -37.45 20.91
CA ARG A 218 13.52 -38.00 20.02
C ARG A 218 12.32 -37.04 19.88
N LEU A 219 11.87 -36.45 20.97
CA LEU A 219 10.81 -35.43 20.95
C LEU A 219 11.26 -34.17 20.18
N ARG A 220 12.48 -33.70 20.42
CA ARG A 220 13.06 -32.54 19.73
C ARG A 220 13.30 -32.81 18.24
N ASN A 221 13.64 -34.03 17.85
CA ASN A 221 13.75 -34.43 16.44
C ASN A 221 12.38 -34.49 15.76
N LYS A 222 11.34 -34.91 16.49
CA LYS A 222 9.96 -34.91 15.98
C LYS A 222 9.43 -33.48 15.82
N GLU A 223 9.66 -32.60 16.80
CA GLU A 223 9.34 -31.17 16.68
C GLU A 223 10.09 -30.53 15.51
N ARG A 224 11.41 -30.78 15.39
CA ARG A 224 12.20 -30.31 14.24
C ARG A 224 11.65 -30.80 12.90
N SER A 225 11.20 -32.04 12.81
CA SER A 225 10.61 -32.56 11.57
C SER A 225 9.27 -31.90 11.21
N ILE A 226 8.50 -31.47 12.22
CA ILE A 226 7.24 -30.76 12.02
C ILE A 226 7.51 -29.30 11.64
N GLU A 227 8.53 -28.69 12.24
CA GLU A 227 9.02 -27.35 11.89
C GLU A 227 9.53 -27.32 10.44
N GLU A 228 10.41 -28.26 10.05
CA GLU A 228 10.88 -28.38 8.66
C GLU A 228 9.76 -28.64 7.64
N GLN A 229 8.67 -29.31 8.04
CA GLN A 229 7.50 -29.47 7.18
C GLN A 229 6.71 -28.18 7.02
N LYS A 230 6.62 -27.36 8.08
CA LYS A 230 5.98 -26.05 8.02
C LYS A 230 6.81 -25.05 7.21
N ASP A 231 8.13 -25.04 7.42
CA ASP A 231 9.06 -24.20 6.66
C ASP A 231 8.96 -24.48 5.15
N LYS A 232 8.81 -25.75 4.76
CA LYS A 232 8.59 -26.12 3.35
C LYS A 232 7.26 -25.63 2.78
N ILE A 233 6.20 -25.64 3.59
CA ILE A 233 4.89 -25.12 3.17
C ILE A 233 4.98 -23.61 2.96
N ASP A 234 5.65 -22.90 3.88
CA ASP A 234 5.88 -21.46 3.77
C ASP A 234 6.74 -21.13 2.54
N GLU A 235 7.80 -21.90 2.28
CA GLU A 235 8.65 -21.75 1.08
C GLU A 235 7.87 -22.04 -0.22
N GLU A 236 7.02 -23.07 -0.24
CA GLU A 236 6.13 -23.36 -1.38
C GLU A 236 5.10 -22.25 -1.63
N ASP A 237 4.58 -21.62 -0.57
CA ASP A 237 3.62 -20.53 -0.69
C ASP A 237 4.31 -19.21 -1.10
N GLU A 238 5.54 -18.95 -0.65
CA GLU A 238 6.38 -17.86 -1.18
C GLU A 238 6.69 -18.05 -2.66
N VAL A 239 7.07 -19.26 -3.09
CA VAL A 239 7.33 -19.58 -4.51
C VAL A 239 6.07 -19.47 -5.36
N LYS A 240 4.89 -19.87 -4.87
CA LYS A 240 3.62 -19.67 -5.61
C LYS A 240 3.28 -18.20 -5.77
N VAL A 241 3.56 -17.37 -4.76
CA VAL A 241 3.35 -15.91 -4.85
C VAL A 241 4.35 -15.30 -5.83
N GLU A 242 5.61 -15.73 -5.84
CA GLU A 242 6.59 -15.33 -6.84
C GLU A 242 6.25 -15.82 -8.26
N GLU A 243 5.67 -17.03 -8.42
CA GLU A 243 5.18 -17.53 -9.71
C GLU A 243 3.97 -16.74 -10.23
N LEU A 244 3.10 -16.24 -9.35
CA LEU A 244 1.99 -15.35 -9.73
C LEU A 244 2.48 -13.97 -10.18
N VAL A 245 3.62 -13.51 -9.66
CA VAL A 245 4.29 -12.27 -10.08
C VAL A 245 5.12 -12.49 -11.35
N ASN A 246 5.68 -13.68 -11.55
CA ASN A 246 6.48 -14.06 -12.72
C ASN A 246 5.67 -14.69 -13.86
N GLN A 247 4.34 -14.75 -13.78
CA GLN A 247 3.54 -15.07 -14.95
C GLN A 247 3.78 -13.97 -15.99
N PRO A 248 4.30 -14.31 -17.18
CA PRO A 248 4.43 -13.32 -18.24
C PRO A 248 3.03 -12.85 -18.58
N ILE A 249 2.76 -11.59 -18.28
CA ILE A 249 1.70 -10.84 -18.92
C ILE A 249 1.82 -11.16 -20.41
N ARG A 250 0.78 -11.77 -20.98
CA ARG A 250 0.62 -11.89 -22.43
C ARG A 250 0.37 -10.50 -22.99
N LEU A 251 1.38 -9.63 -22.93
CA LEU A 251 1.47 -8.46 -23.78
C LEU A 251 1.94 -8.98 -25.13
N ALA A 252 1.12 -8.73 -26.13
CA ALA A 252 1.38 -9.10 -27.50
C ALA A 252 2.74 -8.56 -27.97
N LYS A 253 3.61 -9.49 -28.38
CA LYS A 253 4.52 -9.40 -29.52
C LYS A 253 5.34 -8.10 -29.64
N ILE A 254 6.45 -8.05 -28.91
CA ILE A 254 7.63 -7.29 -29.33
C ILE A 254 8.62 -8.28 -29.97
N PRO A 255 8.96 -8.16 -31.26
CA PRO A 255 10.11 -8.85 -31.83
C PRO A 255 11.39 -8.04 -31.62
N GLU A 256 12.43 -8.72 -31.12
CA GLU A 256 13.82 -8.30 -31.02
C GLU A 256 14.54 -8.32 -32.41
N PRO A 257 15.79 -7.82 -32.54
CA PRO A 257 16.14 -6.77 -33.49
C PRO A 257 17.07 -7.23 -34.62
N LEU A 258 17.02 -6.58 -35.80
CA LEU A 258 18.15 -6.52 -36.74
C LEU A 258 17.94 -5.48 -37.85
N ALA A 259 19.06 -4.82 -38.17
CA ALA A 259 19.39 -4.11 -39.42
C ALA A 259 18.96 -2.63 -39.57
N VAL A 260 19.94 -1.76 -39.29
CA VAL A 260 20.46 -0.71 -40.18
C VAL A 260 19.67 -0.53 -41.49
N LEU A 261 19.16 0.69 -41.75
CA LEU A 261 19.36 1.45 -43.00
C LEU A 261 18.54 2.77 -43.00
N GLU A 262 19.29 3.85 -43.15
CA GLU A 262 19.01 5.06 -43.94
C GLU A 262 17.75 5.89 -43.69
N SER A 263 18.04 7.01 -43.01
CA SER A 263 17.37 8.30 -43.06
C SER A 263 17.08 8.82 -44.48
N ASN A 264 15.86 9.29 -44.73
CA ASN A 264 15.53 10.32 -45.71
C ASN A 264 14.38 11.23 -45.20
N VAL A 265 14.77 12.38 -44.59
CA VAL A 265 14.36 13.80 -44.84
C VAL A 265 12.84 14.11 -45.00
N PRO A 266 12.26 15.20 -44.42
CA PRO A 266 12.89 16.50 -44.18
C PRO A 266 12.75 17.17 -42.81
N GLU A 267 13.80 17.94 -42.57
CA GLU A 267 13.95 19.08 -41.66
C GLU A 267 12.67 19.90 -41.38
N SER A 268 12.41 20.10 -40.10
CA SER A 268 11.97 21.38 -39.54
C SER A 268 12.95 21.76 -38.44
N LYS A 269 13.91 22.61 -38.82
CA LYS A 269 14.94 23.20 -37.96
C LYS A 269 14.27 24.13 -36.95
N THR A 270 14.46 23.88 -35.66
CA THR A 270 14.97 24.92 -34.77
C THR A 270 16.11 24.33 -33.95
N SER A 271 17.16 25.11 -33.89
CA SER A 271 18.48 24.77 -33.37
C SER A 271 18.61 25.37 -31.98
N THR A 272 18.79 24.56 -30.96
CA THR A 272 19.40 24.94 -29.67
C THR A 272 20.13 23.69 -29.18
N GLY A 273 21.39 23.49 -29.54
CA GLY A 273 22.51 23.98 -28.75
C GLY A 273 22.57 23.21 -27.43
N ASN A 274 23.41 22.18 -27.33
CA ASN A 274 23.68 21.48 -26.06
C ASN A 274 24.20 22.50 -25.04
N ILE A 275 23.30 23.07 -24.25
CA ILE A 275 23.63 23.99 -23.17
C ILE A 275 24.04 23.12 -21.99
N ILE A 276 25.34 23.12 -21.72
CA ILE A 276 25.90 22.48 -20.54
C ILE A 276 25.86 23.52 -19.41
N VAL A 277 24.90 23.37 -18.50
CA VAL A 277 24.66 24.31 -17.38
C VAL A 277 25.90 24.45 -16.50
N SER A 278 26.67 23.36 -16.34
CA SER A 278 27.96 23.34 -15.62
C SER A 278 29.11 24.11 -16.27
N SER A 279 28.92 24.68 -17.47
CA SER A 279 29.93 25.50 -18.18
C SER A 279 29.64 27.01 -18.14
N LEU A 280 28.54 27.43 -17.52
CA LEU A 280 28.18 28.85 -17.41
C LEU A 280 29.10 29.60 -16.43
N SER A 281 29.31 30.89 -16.68
CA SER A 281 30.07 31.78 -15.78
C SER A 281 29.44 31.83 -14.39
N GLN A 282 30.26 31.94 -13.34
CA GLN A 282 29.81 32.02 -11.94
C GLN A 282 28.73 33.09 -11.72
N ASP A 283 28.83 34.23 -12.42
CA ASP A 283 27.87 35.33 -12.34
C ASP A 283 26.48 34.97 -12.91
N LYS A 284 26.40 34.00 -13.84
CA LYS A 284 25.13 33.50 -14.40
C LYS A 284 24.53 32.43 -13.49
N LEU A 285 25.35 31.57 -12.89
CA LEU A 285 24.90 30.55 -11.93
C LEU A 285 24.26 31.17 -10.69
N SER A 286 24.86 32.22 -10.12
CA SER A 286 24.26 32.94 -8.98
C SER A 286 22.93 33.61 -9.31
N LYS A 287 22.71 34.03 -10.58
CA LYS A 287 21.43 34.58 -11.03
C LYS A 287 20.35 33.52 -11.22
N ILE A 288 20.75 32.30 -11.56
CA ILE A 288 19.84 31.15 -11.65
C ILE A 288 19.41 30.74 -10.25
N GLU A 289 20.35 30.67 -9.30
CA GLU A 289 20.06 30.41 -7.89
C GLU A 289 19.14 31.48 -7.27
N GLU A 290 19.38 32.77 -7.56
CA GLU A 290 18.50 33.86 -7.14
C GLU A 290 17.10 33.73 -7.75
N LYS A 291 17.00 33.39 -9.04
CA LYS A 291 15.71 33.18 -9.71
C LYS A 291 14.96 31.95 -9.18
N ILE A 292 15.66 30.87 -8.84
CA ILE A 292 15.10 29.69 -8.16
C ILE A 292 14.54 30.11 -6.80
N SER A 293 15.30 30.90 -6.02
CA SER A 293 14.84 31.40 -4.73
C SER A 293 13.59 32.27 -4.84
N ASP A 294 13.50 33.12 -5.88
CA ASP A 294 12.36 34.02 -6.07
C ASP A 294 11.12 33.25 -6.53
N LEU A 295 11.28 32.27 -7.43
CA LEU A 295 10.18 31.39 -7.85
C LEU A 295 9.65 30.58 -6.66
N ILE A 296 10.53 29.95 -5.88
CA ILE A 296 10.09 29.19 -4.71
C ILE A 296 9.38 30.09 -3.69
N GLU A 297 9.87 31.32 -3.46
CA GLU A 297 9.17 32.26 -2.56
C GLU A 297 7.81 32.70 -3.12
N GLU A 298 7.67 32.87 -4.43
CA GLU A 298 6.41 33.26 -5.08
C GLU A 298 5.34 32.17 -4.95
N TYR A 299 5.71 30.90 -5.15
CA TYR A 299 4.77 29.78 -5.16
C TYR A 299 4.54 29.14 -3.78
N LEU A 300 5.56 29.06 -2.90
CA LEU A 300 5.38 28.56 -1.52
C LEU A 300 5.08 29.67 -0.50
N GLY A 301 5.31 30.94 -0.85
CA GLY A 301 5.25 32.07 0.09
C GLY A 301 6.40 32.13 1.11
N ILE A 302 7.34 31.17 1.06
CA ILE A 302 8.47 31.03 1.97
C ILE A 302 9.70 30.58 1.19
N LYS A 303 10.88 31.14 1.50
CA LYS A 303 12.17 30.66 0.97
C LYS A 303 12.58 29.34 1.63
N GLU A 304 12.44 28.24 0.90
CA GLU A 304 12.91 26.93 1.33
C GLU A 304 14.30 26.61 0.76
N LYS A 305 15.32 26.66 1.62
CA LYS A 305 16.72 26.48 1.19
C LYS A 305 17.01 25.08 0.63
N VAL A 306 16.39 24.05 1.19
CA VAL A 306 16.60 22.66 0.76
C VAL A 306 16.07 22.43 -0.65
N LEU A 307 14.91 23.00 -0.97
CA LEU A 307 14.32 22.93 -2.31
C LEU A 307 15.14 23.75 -3.34
N ILE A 308 15.63 24.92 -2.93
CA ILE A 308 16.55 25.74 -3.77
C ILE A 308 17.82 24.95 -4.10
N GLU A 309 18.45 24.33 -3.10
CA GLU A 309 19.67 23.52 -3.27
C GLU A 309 19.39 22.29 -4.16
N PHE A 310 18.26 21.60 -3.96
CA PHE A 310 17.87 20.45 -4.76
C PHE A 310 17.68 20.80 -6.25
N ILE A 311 16.93 21.86 -6.57
CA ILE A 311 16.72 22.29 -7.96
C ILE A 311 18.05 22.71 -8.59
N TYR A 312 18.90 23.41 -7.83
CA TYR A 312 20.21 23.83 -8.31
C TYR A 312 21.13 22.65 -8.62
N ASP A 313 21.21 21.66 -7.73
CA ASP A 313 22.00 20.46 -7.92
C ASP A 313 21.48 19.61 -9.08
N PHE A 314 20.15 19.51 -9.23
CA PHE A 314 19.52 18.81 -10.36
C PHE A 314 19.91 19.42 -11.71
N LEU A 315 19.92 20.75 -11.81
CA LEU A 315 20.33 21.47 -13.02
C LEU A 315 21.81 21.27 -13.35
N LEU A 316 22.67 21.08 -12.34
CA LEU A 316 24.09 20.79 -12.55
C LEU A 316 24.34 19.35 -13.03
N GLU A 317 23.57 18.39 -12.52
CA GLU A 317 23.75 16.97 -12.84
C GLU A 317 23.14 16.56 -14.19
N LYS A 318 21.94 17.06 -14.49
CA LYS A 318 21.14 16.60 -15.64
C LYS A 318 21.06 17.58 -16.80
N ASN A 319 21.55 18.81 -16.63
CA ASN A 319 21.39 19.91 -17.60
C ASN A 319 19.91 20.10 -18.02
N LEU A 320 19.65 20.63 -19.21
CA LEU A 320 18.29 20.88 -19.72
C LEU A 320 17.60 19.64 -20.32
N ASP A 321 18.25 18.48 -20.30
CA ASP A 321 17.78 17.27 -21.00
C ASP A 321 16.67 16.52 -20.22
N SER A 322 16.58 16.71 -18.91
CA SER A 322 15.65 16.00 -18.01
C SER A 322 14.58 16.93 -17.41
N LYS A 323 13.91 17.73 -18.24
CA LYS A 323 12.84 18.64 -17.80
C LYS A 323 11.68 17.91 -17.12
N ASP A 324 11.22 16.81 -17.73
CA ASP A 324 10.06 16.06 -17.24
C ASP A 324 10.38 15.33 -15.92
N GLU A 325 11.64 14.91 -15.71
CA GLU A 325 12.09 14.33 -14.45
C GLU A 325 12.03 15.37 -13.31
N LEU A 326 12.46 16.62 -13.55
CA LEU A 326 12.37 17.67 -12.52
C LEU A 326 10.94 18.05 -12.18
N ILE A 327 10.04 18.07 -13.17
CA ILE A 327 8.61 18.34 -12.93
C ILE A 327 8.05 17.30 -11.98
N HIS A 328 8.34 16.02 -12.21
CA HIS A 328 7.80 14.94 -11.39
C HIS A 328 8.33 14.95 -9.95
N GLU A 329 9.60 15.29 -9.74
CA GLU A 329 10.19 15.44 -8.40
C GLU A 329 9.62 16.66 -7.66
N LEU A 330 9.35 17.76 -8.38
CA LEU A 330 8.78 18.97 -7.78
C LEU A 330 7.26 18.87 -7.57
N GLU A 331 6.57 17.99 -8.30
CA GLU A 331 5.13 17.73 -8.15
C GLU A 331 4.75 17.33 -6.71
N GLU A 332 5.64 16.66 -5.97
CA GLU A 332 5.37 16.29 -4.56
C GLU A 332 5.36 17.51 -3.62
N THR A 333 6.05 18.60 -3.99
CA THR A 333 6.20 19.80 -3.14
C THR A 333 5.39 21.00 -3.60
N LEU A 334 5.17 21.11 -4.91
CA LEU A 334 4.54 22.23 -5.59
C LEU A 334 3.22 21.84 -6.29
N ASP A 335 2.83 20.56 -6.23
CA ASP A 335 1.64 20.01 -6.92
C ASP A 335 1.58 20.47 -8.39
N GLU A 336 0.49 21.13 -8.78
CA GLU A 336 0.22 21.63 -10.14
C GLU A 336 1.14 22.80 -10.55
N ASP A 337 1.71 23.54 -9.59
CA ASP A 337 2.58 24.69 -9.85
C ASP A 337 4.00 24.27 -10.28
N SER A 338 4.37 23.01 -10.06
CA SER A 338 5.66 22.41 -10.46
C SER A 338 5.96 22.60 -11.95
N VAL A 339 4.95 22.41 -12.81
CA VAL A 339 5.04 22.58 -14.26
C VAL A 339 5.36 24.04 -14.60
N ILE A 340 4.75 25.00 -13.91
CA ILE A 340 4.89 26.43 -14.19
C ILE A 340 6.28 26.90 -13.76
N VAL A 341 6.72 26.52 -12.55
CA VAL A 341 8.04 26.85 -12.00
C VAL A 341 9.16 26.33 -12.91
N VAL A 342 9.08 25.07 -13.32
CA VAL A 342 10.10 24.46 -14.20
C VAL A 342 10.08 25.09 -15.60
N ASN A 343 8.91 25.39 -16.16
CA ASN A 343 8.82 26.07 -17.45
C ASN A 343 9.43 27.47 -17.44
N ASP A 344 9.15 28.26 -16.40
CA ASP A 344 9.68 29.61 -16.25
C ASP A 344 11.19 29.61 -16.01
N LEU A 345 11.69 28.61 -15.27
CA LEU A 345 13.11 28.42 -15.05
C LEU A 345 13.84 28.00 -16.33
N TRP A 346 13.27 27.09 -17.12
CA TRP A 346 13.85 26.68 -18.41
C TRP A 346 13.92 27.86 -19.37
N LYS A 347 12.84 28.65 -19.45
CA LYS A 347 12.78 29.85 -20.27
C LYS A 347 13.83 30.88 -19.84
N TYR A 348 14.03 31.07 -18.53
CA TYR A 348 15.03 31.98 -18.00
C TYR A 348 16.48 31.52 -18.30
N ILE A 349 16.75 30.21 -18.23
CA ILE A 349 18.06 29.66 -18.60
C ILE A 349 18.34 29.81 -20.10
N GLU A 350 17.31 29.67 -20.95
CA GLU A 350 17.40 29.94 -22.38
C GLU A 350 17.64 31.44 -22.67
N GLU A 351 17.03 32.35 -21.90
CA GLU A 351 17.20 33.81 -22.04
C GLU A 351 18.55 34.34 -21.53
N ILE A 352 19.16 33.67 -20.55
CA ILE A 352 20.45 34.06 -19.96
C ILE A 352 21.65 33.61 -20.82
N ASN A 353 21.46 32.64 -21.72
CA ASN A 353 22.49 32.24 -22.68
C ASN A 353 22.59 33.21 -23.85
#